data_AF-A0A1W7M935-F1
#
_entry.id   AF-A0A1W7M935-F1
#
_cell.length_a   1.000
_cell.length_b   1.000
_cell.length_c   1.000
_cell.angle_alpha   90.00
_cell.angle_beta   90.00
_cell.angle_gamma   90.00
#
_symmetry.space_group_name_H-M   'P 1'
#
loop_
_entity.id
_entity.type
_entity.pdbx_description
1 polymer ?
#
loop_
_entity_poly.entity_id
_entity_poly.type
_entity_poly.pdbx_seq_one_letter_code
_entity_poly.pdbx_strand_id
1 'polypeptide(L)'
;MDHEHRAKAANRQDHEWAARVVRTIGQIEADFFHAAGPLSERMMTEGLLAIEKVAKDPWQVIENDWMTQVVCPDWKMTRGVGTGDMWLQVSEISADEEGNEHTWIAAATKTGPSFLCVELVFRRGLQEYAEAIIRDDKAVAALWQQGFARDEESLALFVPIHIPAEKLAQAFEQNDLTATVAPFGKAMAQAIAAKPALDTLLEQVRNAAKRK
;
A
#
# COMPACT_ATOMS: atom_id res chain seq x y z
N MET A 1 9.41 -1.68 -30.85
CA MET A 1 9.79 -3.11 -30.89
C MET A 1 9.90 -3.54 -32.35
N ASP A 2 11.11 -3.80 -32.86
CA ASP A 2 11.32 -4.18 -34.27
C ASP A 2 10.96 -5.65 -34.56
N HIS A 3 10.94 -6.04 -35.84
CA HIS A 3 10.56 -7.37 -36.32
C HIS A 3 11.49 -8.48 -35.83
N GLU A 4 12.78 -8.19 -35.61
CA GLU A 4 13.76 -9.18 -35.18
C GLU A 4 13.61 -9.49 -33.67
N HIS A 5 13.28 -8.48 -32.87
CA HIS A 5 12.92 -8.64 -31.46
C HIS A 5 11.61 -9.42 -31.28
N ARG A 6 10.60 -9.17 -32.13
CA ARG A 6 9.33 -9.93 -32.12
C ARG A 6 9.53 -11.40 -32.47
N ALA A 7 10.34 -11.70 -33.50
CA ALA A 7 10.64 -13.07 -33.93
C ALA A 7 11.45 -13.86 -32.88
N LYS A 8 12.41 -13.20 -32.20
CA LYS A 8 13.18 -13.81 -31.10
C LYS A 8 12.34 -14.06 -29.86
N ALA A 9 11.36 -13.19 -29.55
CA ALA A 9 10.44 -13.38 -28.43
C ALA A 9 9.48 -14.58 -28.66
N ALA A 10 8.98 -14.76 -29.89
CA ALA A 10 8.07 -15.84 -30.24
C ALA A 10 8.70 -17.25 -30.09
N ASN A 11 10.01 -17.39 -30.32
CA ASN A 11 10.72 -18.67 -30.27
C ASN A 11 11.41 -18.97 -28.92
N ARG A 12 11.20 -18.12 -27.90
CA ARG A 12 11.80 -18.28 -26.56
C ARG A 12 10.84 -18.82 -25.51
N GLN A 13 9.56 -18.95 -25.85
CA GLN A 13 8.56 -19.40 -24.89
C GLN A 13 8.59 -20.92 -24.77
N ASP A 14 8.61 -21.40 -23.53
CA ASP A 14 8.38 -22.81 -23.24
C ASP A 14 7.02 -23.23 -23.85
N HIS A 15 7.07 -24.18 -24.79
CA HIS A 15 5.91 -24.61 -25.54
C HIS A 15 4.86 -25.29 -24.65
N GLU A 16 5.27 -25.98 -23.58
CA GLU A 16 4.34 -26.63 -22.66
C GLU A 16 3.64 -25.59 -21.78
N TRP A 17 4.39 -24.60 -21.31
CA TRP A 17 3.84 -23.45 -20.58
C TRP A 17 2.83 -22.68 -21.45
N ALA A 18 3.20 -22.33 -22.69
CA ALA A 18 2.32 -21.60 -23.60
C ALA A 18 1.04 -22.39 -23.90
N ALA A 19 1.14 -23.70 -24.15
CA ALA A 19 -0.02 -24.56 -24.38
C ALA A 19 -0.94 -24.65 -23.16
N ARG A 20 -0.39 -24.65 -21.93
CA ARG A 20 -1.20 -24.59 -20.70
C ARG A 20 -1.96 -23.28 -20.61
N VAL A 21 -1.29 -22.14 -20.79
CA VAL A 21 -1.92 -20.81 -20.75
C VAL A 21 -3.06 -20.71 -21.75
N VAL A 22 -2.84 -21.09 -23.01
CA VAL A 22 -3.88 -21.02 -24.06
C VAL A 22 -5.09 -21.90 -23.72
N ARG A 23 -4.88 -23.09 -23.14
CA ARG A 23 -5.99 -23.97 -22.74
C ARG A 23 -6.79 -23.42 -21.55
N THR A 24 -6.20 -22.59 -20.70
CA THR A 24 -6.83 -22.07 -19.49
C THR A 24 -7.14 -20.57 -19.54
N ILE A 25 -6.92 -19.90 -20.67
CA ILE A 25 -6.94 -18.43 -20.75
C ILE A 25 -8.27 -17.83 -20.30
N GLY A 26 -9.41 -18.44 -20.67
CA GLY A 26 -10.72 -17.96 -20.24
C GLY A 26 -10.93 -18.03 -18.72
N GLN A 27 -10.35 -19.03 -18.04
CA GLN A 27 -10.39 -19.12 -16.59
C GLN A 27 -9.48 -18.07 -15.96
N ILE A 28 -8.28 -17.88 -16.51
CA ILE A 28 -7.31 -16.86 -16.04
C ILE A 28 -7.93 -15.46 -16.12
N GLU A 29 -8.57 -15.11 -17.23
CA GLU A 29 -9.23 -13.81 -17.42
C GLU A 29 -10.41 -13.61 -16.47
N ALA A 30 -11.24 -14.63 -16.28
CA ALA A 30 -12.36 -14.59 -15.33
C ALA A 30 -11.87 -14.45 -13.88
N ASP A 31 -10.87 -15.25 -13.48
CA ASP A 31 -10.29 -15.19 -12.13
C ASP A 31 -9.63 -13.83 -11.88
N PHE A 32 -8.91 -13.29 -12.87
CA PHE A 32 -8.34 -11.95 -12.78
C PHE A 32 -9.42 -10.88 -12.62
N PHE A 33 -10.50 -10.92 -13.42
CA PHE A 33 -11.60 -9.96 -13.28
C PHE A 33 -12.21 -9.98 -11.88
N HIS A 34 -12.47 -11.19 -11.33
CA HIS A 34 -13.02 -11.33 -9.99
C HIS A 34 -12.03 -10.88 -8.91
N ALA A 35 -10.75 -11.22 -9.06
CA ALA A 35 -9.69 -10.83 -8.13
C ALA A 35 -9.44 -9.31 -8.15
N ALA A 36 -9.36 -8.67 -9.31
CA ALA A 36 -9.09 -7.25 -9.47
C ALA A 36 -10.27 -6.37 -9.01
N GLY A 37 -11.51 -6.81 -9.24
CA GLY A 37 -12.70 -6.08 -8.83
C GLY A 37 -13.36 -6.67 -7.57
N PRO A 38 -14.46 -7.44 -7.71
CA PRO A 38 -15.34 -7.78 -6.60
C PRO A 38 -14.68 -8.34 -5.33
N LEU A 39 -13.69 -9.22 -5.48
CA LEU A 39 -13.03 -9.84 -4.34
C LEU A 39 -12.10 -8.86 -3.62
N SER A 40 -11.35 -8.06 -4.38
CA SER A 40 -10.51 -7.00 -3.80
C SER A 40 -11.34 -5.94 -3.09
N GLU A 41 -12.41 -5.45 -3.72
CA GLU A 41 -13.32 -4.46 -3.13
C GLU A 41 -13.93 -4.95 -1.81
N ARG A 42 -14.37 -6.21 -1.78
CA ARG A 42 -14.89 -6.82 -0.56
C ARG A 42 -13.84 -6.87 0.55
N MET A 43 -12.61 -7.28 0.24
CA MET A 43 -11.52 -7.33 1.22
C MET A 43 -11.18 -5.92 1.73
N MET A 44 -11.08 -4.94 0.84
CA MET A 44 -10.73 -3.56 1.18
C MET A 44 -11.83 -2.89 2.01
N THR A 45 -13.10 -3.15 1.72
CA THR A 45 -14.25 -2.68 2.51
C THR A 45 -14.20 -3.20 3.95
N GLU A 46 -13.96 -4.50 4.12
CA GLU A 46 -13.82 -5.11 5.45
C GLU A 46 -12.57 -4.60 6.19
N GLY A 47 -11.48 -4.38 5.45
CA GLY A 47 -10.25 -3.75 5.95
C GLY A 47 -10.49 -2.31 6.46
N LEU A 48 -11.28 -1.52 5.75
CA LEU A 48 -11.72 -0.18 6.15
C LEU A 48 -12.50 -0.24 7.47
N LEU A 49 -13.48 -1.14 7.60
CA LEU A 49 -14.23 -1.33 8.85
C LEU A 49 -13.31 -1.71 10.03
N ALA A 50 -12.23 -2.45 9.77
CA ALA A 50 -11.21 -2.75 10.78
C ALA A 50 -10.38 -1.51 11.16
N ILE A 51 -10.11 -0.61 10.21
CA ILE A 51 -9.41 0.67 10.42
C ILE A 51 -10.26 1.65 11.24
N GLU A 52 -11.55 1.80 10.93
CA GLU A 52 -12.47 2.68 11.67
C GLU A 52 -12.58 2.31 13.16
N LYS A 53 -12.38 1.02 13.48
CA LYS A 53 -12.35 0.55 14.87
C LYS A 53 -11.16 1.10 15.66
N VAL A 54 -10.06 1.48 15.01
CA VAL A 54 -8.83 1.93 15.68
C VAL A 54 -8.52 3.42 15.46
N ALA A 55 -8.98 4.01 14.36
CA ALA A 55 -8.87 5.44 14.08
C ALA A 55 -9.88 6.22 14.95
N LYS A 56 -9.50 6.50 16.21
CA LYS A 56 -10.26 7.31 17.16
C LYS A 56 -9.72 8.72 17.24
N ASP A 57 -10.50 9.64 17.78
CA ASP A 57 -10.11 11.04 17.99
C ASP A 57 -8.66 11.16 18.54
N PRO A 58 -7.80 12.03 17.96
CA PRO A 58 -8.09 13.03 16.93
C PRO A 58 -8.07 12.52 15.49
N TRP A 59 -7.89 11.22 15.25
CA TRP A 59 -7.78 10.67 13.90
C TRP A 59 -9.13 10.57 13.21
N GLN A 60 -9.13 10.87 11.90
CA GLN A 60 -10.31 10.82 11.05
C GLN A 60 -10.03 9.93 9.86
N VAL A 61 -10.98 9.06 9.53
CA VAL A 61 -10.96 8.28 8.30
C VAL A 61 -11.63 9.12 7.21
N ILE A 62 -10.95 9.26 6.08
CA ILE A 62 -11.47 9.91 4.88
C ILE A 62 -11.40 8.88 3.76
N GLU A 63 -12.54 8.61 3.15
CA GLU A 63 -12.62 7.88 1.90
C GLU A 63 -12.51 8.88 0.75
N ASN A 64 -11.57 8.61 -0.17
CA ASN A 64 -11.61 9.19 -1.50
C ASN A 64 -11.94 8.07 -2.51
N ASP A 65 -12.23 8.43 -3.76
CA ASP A 65 -12.68 7.48 -4.80
C ASP A 65 -11.71 6.31 -5.08
N TRP A 66 -10.50 6.32 -4.50
CA TRP A 66 -9.43 5.39 -4.83
C TRP A 66 -8.83 4.66 -3.63
N MET A 67 -8.75 5.30 -2.44
CA MET A 67 -8.04 4.76 -1.28
C MET A 67 -8.57 5.28 0.06
N THR A 68 -8.43 4.45 1.11
CA THR A 68 -8.69 4.84 2.51
C THR A 68 -7.54 5.67 3.07
N GLN A 69 -7.83 6.90 3.49
CA GLN A 69 -6.89 7.78 4.17
C GLN A 69 -7.25 7.95 5.65
N VAL A 70 -6.24 8.00 6.51
CA VAL A 70 -6.38 8.31 7.93
C VAL A 70 -5.55 9.54 8.25
N VAL A 71 -6.23 10.58 8.73
CA VAL A 71 -5.68 11.93 8.84
C VAL A 71 -5.71 12.39 10.29
N CYS A 72 -4.79 13.29 10.63
CA CYS A 72 -4.75 13.94 11.94
C CYS A 72 -4.85 15.47 11.77
N PRO A 73 -5.78 16.17 12.46
CA PRO A 73 -5.91 17.62 12.42
C PRO A 73 -4.61 18.38 12.74
N ASP A 74 -3.74 17.81 13.57
CA ASP A 74 -2.43 18.39 13.92
C ASP A 74 -1.48 18.47 12.72
N TRP A 75 -1.71 17.62 11.71
CA TRP A 75 -0.92 17.57 10.48
C TRP A 75 -1.45 18.50 9.39
N LYS A 76 -2.32 19.46 9.74
CA LYS A 76 -2.85 20.46 8.81
C LYS A 76 -1.78 21.11 7.95
N MET A 77 -2.16 21.51 6.74
CA MET A 77 -1.24 22.19 5.82
C MET A 77 -0.71 23.49 6.43
N THR A 78 0.60 23.69 6.33
CA THR A 78 1.24 24.97 6.69
C THR A 78 1.08 26.03 5.58
N ARG A 79 0.79 25.61 4.35
CA ARG A 79 0.48 26.46 3.19
C ARG A 79 -0.54 25.76 2.28
N GLY A 80 -1.60 26.47 1.87
CA GLY A 80 -2.64 25.94 0.97
C GLY A 80 -3.87 25.36 1.70
N VAL A 81 -4.74 24.69 0.94
CA VAL A 81 -5.97 24.02 1.42
C VAL A 81 -5.92 22.56 0.99
N GLY A 82 -6.27 21.63 1.89
CA GLY A 82 -6.26 20.19 1.63
C GLY A 82 -6.19 19.35 2.91
N THR A 83 -6.00 18.05 2.74
CA THR A 83 -6.08 17.01 3.77
C THR A 83 -5.01 17.13 4.88
N GLY A 84 -3.86 17.72 4.57
CA GLY A 84 -2.75 17.86 5.50
C GLY A 84 -1.40 18.01 4.79
N ASP A 85 -0.35 18.27 5.55
CA ASP A 85 1.03 18.14 5.08
C ASP A 85 1.45 16.67 4.94
N MET A 86 0.82 15.76 5.71
CA MET A 86 0.95 14.31 5.57
C MET A 86 -0.31 13.58 6.07
N TRP A 87 -0.45 12.31 5.71
CA TRP A 87 -1.52 11.40 6.16
C TRP A 87 -1.04 9.94 6.10
N LEU A 88 -1.82 9.04 6.71
CA LEU A 88 -1.63 7.59 6.56
C LEU A 88 -2.61 7.08 5.50
N GLN A 89 -2.20 6.10 4.70
CA GLN A 89 -3.04 5.58 3.62
C GLN A 89 -2.81 4.08 3.44
N VAL A 90 -3.86 3.33 3.13
CA VAL A 90 -3.65 1.96 2.65
C VAL A 90 -3.19 2.05 1.20
N SER A 91 -1.98 1.55 0.93
CA SER A 91 -1.33 1.63 -0.37
C SER A 91 -0.74 0.28 -0.78
N GLU A 92 -0.48 0.14 -2.08
CA GLU A 92 0.37 -0.90 -2.64
C GLU A 92 1.77 -0.33 -2.91
N ILE A 93 2.79 -1.08 -2.56
CA ILE A 93 4.17 -0.85 -3.01
C ILE A 93 4.52 -2.00 -3.95
N SER A 94 4.94 -1.68 -5.18
CA SER A 94 5.37 -2.67 -6.17
C SER A 94 6.87 -2.58 -6.45
N ALA A 95 7.50 -3.74 -6.62
CA ALA A 95 8.91 -3.87 -6.99
C ALA A 95 9.13 -4.20 -8.48
N ASP A 96 8.07 -4.16 -9.31
CA ASP A 96 8.16 -4.46 -10.75
C ASP A 96 7.93 -3.23 -11.65
N GLU A 97 8.05 -3.43 -12.97
CA GLU A 97 7.99 -2.36 -13.96
C GLU A 97 6.67 -1.57 -13.88
N GLU A 98 6.78 -0.25 -13.97
CA GLU A 98 5.66 0.69 -13.98
C GLU A 98 4.68 0.32 -15.12
N GLY A 99 3.49 -0.16 -14.75
CA GLY A 99 2.43 -0.55 -15.70
C GLY A 99 1.92 -1.99 -15.57
N ASN A 100 2.53 -2.83 -14.72
CA ASN A 100 1.92 -4.11 -14.36
C ASN A 100 0.82 -3.90 -13.31
N GLU A 101 -0.41 -4.24 -13.67
CA GLU A 101 -1.54 -4.20 -12.74
C GLU A 101 -1.53 -5.45 -11.84
N HIS A 102 -1.45 -5.23 -10.54
CA HIS A 102 -1.60 -6.27 -9.53
C HIS A 102 -2.95 -6.12 -8.84
N THR A 103 -3.48 -7.25 -8.35
CA THR A 103 -4.73 -7.23 -7.57
C THR A 103 -4.41 -6.94 -6.11
N TRP A 104 -5.32 -6.25 -5.39
CA TRP A 104 -5.15 -6.03 -3.95
C TRP A 104 -5.02 -7.35 -3.17
N ILE A 105 -5.65 -8.42 -3.66
CA ILE A 105 -5.50 -9.77 -3.11
C ILE A 105 -4.06 -10.27 -3.23
N ALA A 106 -3.42 -10.10 -4.40
CA ALA A 106 -2.03 -10.48 -4.59
C ALA A 106 -1.10 -9.68 -3.65
N ALA A 107 -1.33 -8.37 -3.54
CA ALA A 107 -0.58 -7.49 -2.64
C ALA A 107 -0.77 -7.86 -1.15
N ALA A 108 -2.00 -8.11 -0.70
CA ALA A 108 -2.29 -8.50 0.68
C ALA A 108 -1.70 -9.88 1.03
N THR A 109 -1.72 -10.81 0.07
CA THR A 109 -1.21 -12.17 0.26
C THR A 109 0.28 -12.33 -0.01
N LYS A 110 0.93 -11.29 -0.56
CA LYS A 110 2.34 -11.30 -0.97
C LYS A 110 2.66 -12.45 -1.92
N THR A 111 1.74 -12.71 -2.86
CA THR A 111 1.89 -13.75 -3.88
C THR A 111 2.43 -13.22 -5.21
N GLY A 112 2.52 -11.89 -5.35
CA GLY A 112 3.13 -11.18 -6.47
C GLY A 112 4.35 -10.35 -6.06
N PRO A 113 4.89 -9.52 -6.97
CA PRO A 113 6.03 -8.63 -6.72
C PRO A 113 5.64 -7.37 -5.93
N SER A 114 4.36 -7.22 -5.59
CA SER A 114 3.84 -6.12 -4.79
C SER A 114 3.34 -6.56 -3.42
N PHE A 115 3.18 -5.60 -2.51
CA PHE A 115 2.61 -5.85 -1.20
C PHE A 115 1.76 -4.69 -0.69
N LEU A 116 0.78 -5.05 0.15
CA LEU A 116 -0.11 -4.10 0.79
C LEU A 116 0.50 -3.52 2.07
N CYS A 117 0.26 -2.24 2.34
CA CYS A 117 0.77 -1.57 3.53
C CYS A 117 -0.10 -0.40 3.98
N VAL A 118 0.17 0.10 5.20
CA VAL A 118 -0.20 1.46 5.61
C VAL A 118 1.01 2.36 5.37
N GLU A 119 0.94 3.20 4.36
CA GLU A 119 1.98 4.14 3.94
C GLU A 119 1.82 5.49 4.66
N LEU A 120 2.95 6.10 5.01
CA LEU A 120 3.04 7.52 5.36
C LEU A 120 3.23 8.34 4.09
N VAL A 121 2.22 9.13 3.73
CA VAL A 121 2.23 9.94 2.52
C VAL A 121 2.39 11.41 2.88
N PHE A 122 3.34 12.09 2.23
CA PHE A 122 3.46 13.54 2.27
C PHE A 122 2.78 14.17 1.05
N ARG A 123 2.16 15.34 1.23
CA ARG A 123 1.63 16.08 0.08
C ARG A 123 2.73 16.39 -0.93
N ARG A 124 2.36 16.50 -2.21
CA ARG A 124 3.28 16.71 -3.35
C ARG A 124 4.37 17.77 -3.12
N GLY A 125 4.05 18.91 -2.52
CA GLY A 125 5.02 19.98 -2.26
C GLY A 125 6.04 19.70 -1.14
N LEU A 126 5.94 18.57 -0.44
CA LEU A 126 6.86 18.15 0.62
C LEU A 126 7.62 16.84 0.28
N GLN A 127 7.25 16.14 -0.80
CA GLN A 127 7.79 14.81 -1.13
C GLN A 127 9.31 14.78 -1.23
N GLU A 128 9.94 15.67 -2.02
CA GLU A 128 11.41 15.69 -2.16
C GLU A 128 12.15 15.91 -0.83
N TYR A 129 11.57 16.71 0.08
CA TYR A 129 12.15 16.95 1.41
C TYR A 129 11.95 15.74 2.33
N ALA A 130 10.79 15.09 2.24
CA ALA A 130 10.50 13.87 2.96
C ALA A 130 11.46 12.76 2.55
N GLU A 131 11.60 12.47 1.26
CA GLU A 131 12.54 11.49 0.73
C GLU A 131 13.97 11.73 1.20
N ALA A 132 14.44 12.98 1.15
CA ALA A 132 15.78 13.33 1.61
C ALA A 132 16.00 13.04 3.11
N ILE A 133 14.97 13.26 3.94
CA ILE A 133 15.04 13.01 5.39
C ILE A 133 14.86 11.52 5.70
N ILE A 134 13.93 10.84 5.02
CA ILE A 134 13.63 9.41 5.20
C ILE A 134 14.85 8.53 4.88
N ARG A 135 15.71 8.99 3.96
CA ARG A 135 17.00 8.34 3.65
C ARG A 135 17.98 8.34 4.84
N ASP A 136 17.84 9.26 5.80
CA ASP A 136 18.68 9.27 7.01
C ASP A 136 18.12 8.30 8.06
N ASP A 137 18.80 7.17 8.26
CA ASP A 137 18.43 6.15 9.24
C ASP A 137 18.25 6.71 10.66
N LYS A 138 18.95 7.79 11.03
CA LYS A 138 18.78 8.43 12.34
C LYS A 138 17.45 9.14 12.46
N ALA A 139 16.96 9.74 11.37
CA ALA A 139 15.68 10.44 11.35
C ALA A 139 14.49 9.49 11.52
N VAL A 140 14.63 8.25 11.06
CA VAL A 140 13.56 7.23 11.06
C VAL A 140 13.75 6.12 12.10
N ALA A 141 14.84 6.13 12.87
CA ALA A 141 15.16 5.07 13.85
C ALA A 141 14.02 4.80 14.87
N ALA A 142 13.31 5.84 15.31
CA ALA A 142 12.18 5.69 16.23
C ALA A 142 10.98 5.00 15.57
N LEU A 143 10.80 5.14 14.25
CA LEU A 143 9.73 4.50 13.49
C LEU A 143 9.99 3.00 13.29
N TRP A 144 11.25 2.57 13.19
CA TRP A 144 11.63 1.14 13.17
C TRP A 144 11.19 0.41 14.41
N GLN A 145 11.31 1.04 15.58
CA GLN A 145 10.83 0.48 16.85
C GLN A 145 9.30 0.36 16.90
N GLN A 146 8.60 1.16 16.09
CA GLN A 146 7.15 1.09 15.89
C GLN A 146 6.78 0.23 14.68
N GLY A 147 7.73 -0.55 14.15
CA GLY A 147 7.56 -1.51 13.05
C GLY A 147 7.16 -0.91 11.71
N PHE A 148 7.54 0.33 11.45
CA PHE A 148 7.67 0.82 10.09
C PHE A 148 8.82 0.08 9.37
N ALA A 149 8.76 0.06 8.06
CA ALA A 149 9.82 -0.31 7.14
C ALA A 149 10.01 0.80 6.10
N ARG A 150 11.18 0.79 5.44
CA ARG A 150 11.47 1.63 4.27
C ARG A 150 11.45 0.77 3.02
N ASP A 151 10.86 1.28 1.95
CA ASP A 151 11.16 0.81 0.61
C ASP A 151 12.39 1.57 0.10
N GLU A 152 13.47 0.88 -0.24
CA GLU A 152 14.75 1.54 -0.57
C GLU A 152 14.73 2.21 -1.96
N GLU A 153 13.81 1.83 -2.84
CA GLU A 153 13.69 2.40 -4.19
C GLU A 153 12.85 3.68 -4.19
N SER A 154 11.64 3.63 -3.65
CA SER A 154 10.70 4.76 -3.58
C SER A 154 10.89 5.63 -2.33
N LEU A 155 11.65 5.17 -1.33
CA LEU A 155 11.77 5.78 -0.01
C LEU A 155 10.42 5.91 0.72
N ALA A 156 9.44 5.08 0.36
CA ALA A 156 8.18 4.99 1.09
C ALA A 156 8.41 4.46 2.51
N LEU A 157 7.81 5.12 3.51
CA LEU A 157 7.73 4.63 4.89
C LEU A 157 6.39 3.99 5.13
N PHE A 158 6.37 2.76 5.62
CA PHE A 158 5.12 2.02 5.72
C PHE A 158 5.10 0.99 6.85
N VAL A 159 3.91 0.58 7.28
CA VAL A 159 3.69 -0.61 8.12
C VAL A 159 3.09 -1.72 7.24
N PRO A 160 3.73 -2.90 7.10
CA PRO A 160 3.26 -3.92 6.17
C PRO A 160 1.94 -4.55 6.63
N ILE A 161 1.04 -4.79 5.67
CA ILE A 161 -0.16 -5.61 5.86
C ILE A 161 0.11 -6.96 5.18
N HIS A 162 -0.13 -8.05 5.89
CA HIS A 162 -0.02 -9.38 5.33
C HIS A 162 -1.16 -10.28 5.82
N ILE A 163 -1.82 -10.92 4.87
CA ILE A 163 -2.85 -11.93 5.10
C ILE A 163 -2.37 -13.22 4.44
N PRO A 164 -2.20 -14.34 5.18
CA PRO A 164 -1.85 -15.61 4.55
C PRO A 164 -2.92 -16.03 3.52
N ALA A 165 -2.50 -16.39 2.31
CA ALA A 165 -3.41 -16.69 1.18
C ALA A 165 -4.49 -17.71 1.55
N GLU A 166 -4.10 -18.81 2.21
CA GLU A 166 -5.02 -19.86 2.66
C GLU A 166 -6.08 -19.34 3.66
N LYS A 167 -5.71 -18.42 4.56
CA LYS A 167 -6.68 -17.82 5.49
C LYS A 167 -7.67 -16.90 4.78
N LEU A 168 -7.21 -16.21 3.73
CA LEU A 168 -8.09 -15.39 2.90
C LEU A 168 -9.05 -16.25 2.09
N ALA A 169 -8.57 -17.33 1.48
CA ALA A 169 -9.41 -18.29 0.78
C ALA A 169 -10.50 -18.87 1.69
N GLN A 170 -10.13 -19.38 2.87
CA GLN A 170 -11.09 -19.91 3.85
C GLN A 170 -12.13 -18.88 4.30
N ALA A 171 -11.74 -17.61 4.45
CA ALA A 171 -12.66 -16.54 4.80
C ALA A 171 -13.69 -16.25 3.69
N PHE A 172 -13.28 -16.32 2.43
CA PHE A 172 -14.20 -16.24 1.30
C PHE A 172 -15.15 -17.44 1.23
N GLU A 173 -14.64 -18.66 1.45
CA GLU A 173 -15.48 -19.88 1.53
C GLU A 173 -16.53 -19.81 2.63
N GLN A 174 -16.16 -19.24 3.78
CA GLN A 174 -17.04 -19.05 4.94
C GLN A 174 -17.94 -17.82 4.81
N ASN A 175 -17.73 -16.99 3.78
CA ASN A 175 -18.40 -15.73 3.58
C ASN A 175 -18.25 -14.75 4.77
N ASP A 176 -17.14 -14.81 5.51
CA ASP A 176 -16.82 -13.94 6.64
C ASP A 176 -15.32 -13.60 6.63
N LEU A 177 -15.02 -12.32 6.39
CA LEU A 177 -13.64 -11.81 6.34
C LEU A 177 -13.21 -11.13 7.65
N THR A 178 -14.11 -10.97 8.62
CA THR A 178 -13.93 -10.08 9.78
C THR A 178 -12.62 -10.34 10.54
N ALA A 179 -12.33 -11.62 10.83
CA ALA A 179 -11.12 -11.99 11.55
C ALA A 179 -9.86 -11.91 10.66
N THR A 180 -10.02 -12.20 9.37
CA THR A 180 -8.93 -12.28 8.40
C THR A 180 -8.38 -10.91 8.02
N VAL A 181 -9.21 -9.87 8.03
CA VAL A 181 -8.80 -8.47 7.78
C VAL A 181 -8.26 -7.75 9.02
N ALA A 182 -8.19 -8.40 10.18
CA ALA A 182 -7.59 -7.82 11.39
C ALA A 182 -6.18 -7.21 11.18
N PRO A 183 -5.32 -7.70 10.26
CA PRO A 183 -4.05 -7.06 9.94
C PRO A 183 -4.17 -5.59 9.48
N PHE A 184 -5.26 -5.19 8.82
CA PHE A 184 -5.49 -3.77 8.43
C PHE A 184 -5.57 -2.87 9.67
N GLY A 185 -6.47 -3.22 10.60
CA GLY A 185 -6.63 -2.49 11.85
C GLY A 185 -5.37 -2.52 12.72
N LYS A 186 -4.65 -3.65 12.75
CA LYS A 186 -3.37 -3.77 13.47
C LYS A 186 -2.30 -2.82 12.91
N ALA A 187 -2.09 -2.84 11.60
CA ALA A 187 -1.09 -2.00 10.95
C ALA A 187 -1.42 -0.51 11.13
N MET A 188 -2.69 -0.13 10.99
CA MET A 188 -3.12 1.25 11.22
C MET A 188 -2.98 1.68 12.68
N ALA A 189 -3.36 0.84 13.65
CA ALA A 189 -3.19 1.14 15.06
C ALA A 189 -1.72 1.36 15.43
N GLN A 190 -0.84 0.56 14.83
CA GLN A 190 0.60 0.67 15.00
C GLN A 190 1.15 1.98 14.40
N ALA A 191 0.70 2.35 13.19
CA ALA A 191 1.05 3.63 12.57
C ALA A 191 0.56 4.83 13.39
N ILE A 192 -0.67 4.77 13.91
CA ILE A 192 -1.26 5.77 14.81
C ILE A 192 -0.45 5.91 16.10
N ALA A 193 -0.05 4.79 16.72
CA ALA A 193 0.74 4.80 17.95
C ALA A 193 2.11 5.46 17.76
N ALA A 194 2.64 5.47 16.52
CA ALA A 194 3.89 6.13 16.17
C ALA A 194 3.78 7.66 16.05
N LYS A 195 2.61 8.27 16.33
CA LYS A 195 2.38 9.72 16.20
C LYS A 195 3.52 10.60 16.72
N PRO A 196 4.10 10.40 17.92
CA PRO A 196 5.17 11.28 18.39
C PRO A 196 6.42 11.28 17.50
N ALA A 197 6.77 10.12 16.94
CA ALA A 197 7.89 9.99 16.00
C ALA A 197 7.54 10.59 14.63
N LEU A 198 6.30 10.39 14.17
CA LEU A 198 5.78 10.99 12.94
C LEU A 198 5.70 12.52 13.03
N ASP A 199 5.25 13.08 14.16
CA ASP A 199 5.23 14.52 14.42
C ASP A 199 6.65 15.11 14.33
N THR A 200 7.64 14.42 14.91
CA THR A 200 9.05 14.80 14.83
C THR A 200 9.56 14.80 13.38
N LEU A 201 9.24 13.77 12.61
CA LEU A 201 9.59 13.67 11.19
C LEU A 201 8.95 14.81 10.38
N LEU A 202 7.66 15.08 10.60
CA LEU A 202 6.93 16.17 9.94
C LEU A 202 7.57 17.54 10.19
N GLU A 203 7.99 17.80 11.43
CA GLU A 203 8.68 19.05 11.77
C GLU A 203 10.02 19.18 11.03
N GLN A 204 10.80 18.11 10.95
CA GLN A 204 12.05 18.10 10.17
C GLN A 204 11.80 18.42 8.70
N VAL A 205 10.78 17.78 8.09
CA VAL A 205 10.38 18.00 6.70
C VAL A 205 9.93 19.45 6.47
N ARG A 206 9.07 19.98 7.34
CA ARG A 206 8.61 21.38 7.28
C ARG A 206 9.77 22.36 7.42
N ASN A 207 10.73 22.08 8.30
CA ASN A 207 11.89 22.94 8.51
C ASN A 207 12.84 22.94 7.31
N ALA A 208 13.04 21.79 6.66
CA ALA A 208 13.80 21.69 5.42
C ALA A 208 13.14 22.51 4.30
N ALA A 209 11.81 22.42 4.16
CA ALA A 209 11.06 23.15 3.14
C ALA A 209 11.05 24.68 3.34
N LYS A 210 11.25 25.19 4.57
CA LYS A 210 11.32 26.63 4.89
C LYS A 210 12.68 27.27 4.61
N ARG A 211 13.75 26.47 4.48
CA ARG A 211 15.12 26.97 4.28
C ARG A 211 15.45 27.28 2.81
N LYS A 212 14.51 27.04 1.91
CA LYS A 212 14.49 27.52 0.51
C LYS A 212 13.57 28.72 0.41
#